data_AF-A0A3A6HPE3-F1
#
_entry.id   AF-A0A3A6HPE3-F1
#
_cell.length_a   1.000
_cell.length_b   1.000
_cell.length_c   1.000
_cell.angle_alpha   90.00
_cell.angle_beta   90.00
_cell.angle_gamma   90.00
#
_symmetry.space_group_name_H-M   'P 1'
#
loop_
_entity.id
_entity.type
_entity.pdbx_description
1 polymer ?
#
loop_
_entity_poly.entity_id
_entity_poly.type
_entity_poly.pdbx_seq_one_letter_code
_entity_poly.pdbx_strand_id
1 'polypeptide(L)'
;MAHHGDGINLAYPNSTVSRGRVGKQCAQTLLTGGSMGVMLCCRIRRLTPRECFRLQAFEDFLFDRAKAVGISDAQLYKQAGNAVTVNVVYEIGLRLAKIGGGV
;
A
#
# COMPACT_ATOMS: atom_id res chain seq x y z
N MET A 1 -12.70 4.48 -18.46
CA MET A 1 -12.93 3.04 -18.20
C MET A 1 -11.79 2.50 -17.33
N ALA A 2 -12.01 1.47 -16.50
CA ALA A 2 -10.94 0.83 -15.71
C ALA A 2 -10.26 -0.29 -16.52
N HIS A 3 -8.94 -0.43 -16.38
CA HIS A 3 -8.11 -1.41 -17.09
C HIS A 3 -7.37 -2.34 -16.12
N HIS A 4 -6.86 -3.45 -16.63
CA HIS A 4 -6.14 -4.43 -15.83
C HIS A 4 -4.96 -3.76 -15.14
N GLY A 5 -4.83 -3.91 -13.82
CA GLY A 5 -3.80 -3.26 -13.00
C GLY A 5 -4.19 -1.89 -12.44
N ASP A 6 -5.34 -1.34 -12.79
CA ASP A 6 -5.82 -0.09 -12.19
C ASP A 6 -6.19 -0.29 -10.71
N GLY A 7 -5.76 0.63 -9.85
CA GLY A 7 -6.10 0.67 -8.44
C GLY A 7 -7.50 1.24 -8.21
N ILE A 8 -8.25 0.65 -7.30
CA ILE A 8 -9.65 1.01 -7.03
C ILE A 8 -9.82 1.23 -5.53
N ASN A 9 -10.40 2.36 -5.15
CA ASN A 9 -10.79 2.61 -3.76
C ASN A 9 -12.12 1.90 -3.43
N LEU A 10 -12.09 0.99 -2.46
CA LEU A 10 -13.20 0.17 -1.99
C LEU A 10 -13.81 0.67 -0.67
N ALA A 11 -13.45 1.86 -0.18
CA ALA A 11 -13.92 2.36 1.11
C ALA A 11 -15.43 2.67 1.13
N TYR A 12 -16.00 3.04 -0.02
CA TYR A 12 -17.38 3.50 -0.12
C TYR A 12 -18.11 2.94 -1.37
N PRO A 13 -18.21 1.60 -1.52
CA PRO A 13 -18.73 0.98 -2.74
C PRO A 13 -20.22 1.29 -2.99
N ASN A 14 -20.98 1.55 -1.93
CA ASN A 14 -22.42 1.81 -1.97
C ASN A 14 -22.77 3.29 -1.75
N SER A 15 -21.80 4.20 -1.86
CA SER A 15 -22.07 5.62 -1.62
C SER A 15 -22.91 6.23 -2.75
N THR A 16 -23.91 7.02 -2.36
CA THR A 16 -24.75 7.80 -3.28
C THR A 16 -24.20 9.21 -3.51
N VAL A 17 -23.29 9.68 -2.66
CA VAL A 17 -22.74 11.05 -2.67
C VAL A 17 -21.27 11.10 -3.09
N SER A 18 -20.53 9.99 -2.96
CA SER A 18 -19.12 9.91 -3.30
C SER A 18 -18.90 9.04 -4.53
N ARG A 19 -18.06 9.50 -5.45
CA ARG A 19 -17.68 8.75 -6.65
C ARG A 19 -16.48 7.86 -6.33
N GLY A 20 -16.52 6.61 -6.82
CA GLY A 20 -15.37 5.71 -6.77
C GLY A 20 -14.16 6.30 -7.51
N ARG A 21 -12.97 6.19 -6.92
CA ARG A 21 -11.72 6.66 -7.52
C ARG A 21 -10.96 5.48 -8.14
N VAL A 22 -10.52 5.63 -9.38
CA VAL A 22 -9.69 4.67 -10.12
C VAL A 22 -8.34 5.30 -10.42
N GLY A 23 -7.27 4.68 -9.96
CA GLY A 23 -5.88 5.06 -10.21
C GLY A 23 -5.34 4.26 -11.38
N LYS A 24 -4.74 4.94 -12.36
CA LYS A 24 -4.21 4.29 -13.56
C LYS A 24 -2.89 3.63 -13.27
N GLN A 25 -2.85 2.30 -13.37
CA GLN A 25 -1.65 1.48 -13.11
C GLN A 25 -0.96 1.83 -11.78
N CYS A 26 -1.73 2.28 -10.79
CA CYS A 26 -1.20 2.70 -9.50
C CYS A 26 -2.21 2.44 -8.39
N ALA A 27 -1.69 2.17 -7.20
CA ALA A 27 -2.47 2.24 -5.98
C ALA A 27 -2.44 3.69 -5.46
N GLN A 28 -3.62 4.21 -5.09
CA GLN A 28 -3.70 5.39 -4.23
C GLN A 28 -3.19 5.06 -2.81
N THR A 29 -3.18 6.07 -1.93
CA THR A 29 -2.75 5.95 -0.54
C THR A 29 -3.37 4.73 0.15
N LEU A 30 -2.51 3.86 0.66
CA LEU A 30 -2.92 2.71 1.45
C LEU A 30 -3.45 3.20 2.80
N LEU A 31 -4.70 2.85 3.11
CA LEU A 31 -5.30 3.12 4.41
C LEU A 31 -5.25 1.87 5.29
N THR A 32 -5.33 2.08 6.60
CA THR A 32 -5.22 1.02 7.61
C THR A 32 -6.27 -0.09 7.49
N GLY A 33 -7.43 0.22 6.88
CA GLY A 33 -8.54 -0.73 6.70
C GLY A 33 -8.40 -1.68 5.50
N GLY A 34 -7.31 -1.60 4.71
CA GLY A 34 -7.15 -2.44 3.53
C GLY A 34 -8.25 -2.20 2.49
N SER A 35 -8.74 -0.97 2.36
CA SER A 35 -9.81 -0.59 1.42
C SER A 35 -9.31 -0.42 -0.02
N MET A 36 -8.10 -0.83 -0.33
CA MET A 36 -7.53 -0.72 -1.66
C MET A 36 -7.70 -2.02 -2.44
N GLY A 37 -8.18 -1.89 -3.68
CA GLY A 37 -8.36 -2.99 -4.61
C GLY A 37 -7.63 -2.77 -5.92
N VAL A 38 -7.59 -3.82 -6.73
CA VAL A 38 -7.01 -3.84 -8.07
C VAL A 38 -7.99 -4.51 -9.04
N MET A 39 -8.04 -4.00 -10.27
CA MET A 39 -8.77 -4.65 -11.36
C MET A 39 -7.88 -5.71 -12.03
N LEU A 40 -8.35 -6.96 -12.06
CA LEU A 40 -7.71 -8.09 -12.71
C LEU A 40 -8.72 -8.82 -13.58
N CYS A 41 -8.48 -8.85 -14.90
CA CYS A 41 -9.30 -9.60 -15.86
C CYS A 41 -10.81 -9.43 -15.65
N CYS A 42 -11.27 -8.17 -15.56
CA CYS A 42 -12.67 -7.78 -15.33
C CYS A 42 -13.24 -8.11 -13.94
N ARG A 43 -12.41 -8.49 -12.96
CA ARG A 43 -12.78 -8.67 -11.56
C ARG A 43 -12.05 -7.66 -10.68
N ILE A 44 -12.74 -7.18 -9.65
CA ILE A 44 -12.14 -6.33 -8.63
C ILE A 44 -11.86 -7.21 -7.41
N ARG A 45 -10.62 -7.19 -6.91
CA ARG A 45 -10.28 -7.80 -5.63
C ARG A 45 -9.54 -6.81 -4.75
N ARG A 46 -9.56 -7.06 -3.44
CA ARG A 46 -8.72 -6.35 -2.49
C ARG A 46 -7.23 -6.69 -2.74
N LEU A 47 -6.36 -5.72 -2.54
CA LEU A 47 -4.93 -5.97 -2.41
C LEU A 47 -4.67 -6.80 -1.16
N THR A 48 -3.79 -7.79 -1.24
CA THR A 48 -3.37 -8.60 -0.09
C THR A 48 -2.45 -7.78 0.83
N PRO A 49 -2.28 -8.19 2.10
CA PRO A 49 -1.34 -7.53 3.00
C PRO A 49 0.09 -7.52 2.43
N ARG A 50 0.53 -8.60 1.78
CA ARG A 50 1.85 -8.68 1.14
C ARG A 50 2.00 -7.66 0.01
N GLU A 51 0.98 -7.51 -0.83
CA GLU A 51 0.98 -6.48 -1.88
C GLU A 51 1.05 -5.07 -1.30
N CYS A 52 0.33 -4.81 -0.19
CA CYS A 52 0.44 -3.53 0.52
C CYS A 52 1.85 -3.27 1.08
N PHE A 53 2.54 -4.29 1.59
CA PHE A 53 3.93 -4.18 2.04
C PHE A 53 4.87 -3.86 0.86
N ARG A 54 4.72 -4.55 -0.26
CA ARG A 54 5.51 -4.30 -1.48
C ARG A 54 5.29 -2.90 -2.03
N LEU A 55 4.06 -2.39 -2.00
CA LEU A 55 3.76 -1.00 -2.40
C LEU A 55 4.45 0.03 -1.50
N GLN A 56 4.73 -0.30 -0.24
CA GLN A 56 5.54 0.52 0.66
C GLN A 56 7.05 0.28 0.52
N ALA A 57 7.47 -0.52 -0.47
CA ALA A 57 8.85 -0.95 -0.71
C ALA A 57 9.48 -1.73 0.46
N PHE A 58 8.67 -2.47 1.23
CA PHE A 58 9.20 -3.44 2.18
C PHE A 58 9.65 -4.72 1.46
N GLU A 59 10.78 -5.26 1.90
CA GLU A 59 11.27 -6.57 1.50
C GLU A 59 10.35 -7.70 1.98
N ASP A 60 10.16 -8.72 1.14
CA ASP A 60 9.22 -9.82 1.41
C ASP A 60 9.54 -10.58 2.71
N PHE A 61 10.83 -10.69 3.08
CA PHE A 61 11.22 -11.40 4.30
C PHE A 61 10.66 -10.74 5.58
N LEU A 62 10.44 -9.42 5.58
CA LEU A 62 9.84 -8.71 6.71
C LEU A 62 8.38 -9.13 6.90
N PHE A 63 7.66 -9.24 5.79
CA PHE A 63 6.29 -9.73 5.77
C PHE A 63 6.23 -11.19 6.24
N ASP A 64 7.11 -12.03 5.73
CA ASP A 64 7.13 -13.46 6.05
C ASP A 64 7.43 -13.71 7.53
N ARG A 65 8.37 -12.95 8.11
CA ARG A 65 8.62 -12.98 9.56
C ARG A 65 7.40 -12.53 10.37
N ALA A 66 6.73 -11.45 9.94
CA ALA A 66 5.53 -10.95 10.61
C ALA A 66 4.39 -11.97 10.58
N LYS A 67 4.21 -12.68 9.45
CA LYS A 67 3.25 -13.79 9.34
C LYS A 67 3.66 -15.00 10.18
N ALA A 68 4.94 -15.35 10.21
CA ALA A 68 5.45 -16.50 10.95
C ALA A 68 5.23 -16.36 12.47
N VAL A 69 5.31 -15.14 13.01
CA VAL A 69 4.98 -14.86 14.43
C VAL A 69 3.48 -14.72 14.70
N GLY A 70 2.63 -14.97 13.71
CA GLY A 70 1.18 -15.03 13.88
C GLY A 70 0.45 -13.67 13.80
N ILE A 71 1.05 -12.62 13.23
CA ILE A 71 0.35 -11.35 13.05
C ILE A 71 -0.82 -11.53 12.07
N SER A 72 -2.00 -11.06 12.49
CA SER A 72 -3.22 -11.14 11.69
C SER A 72 -3.16 -10.23 10.46
N ASP A 73 -3.89 -10.60 9.40
CA ASP A 73 -3.97 -9.79 8.18
C ASP A 73 -4.49 -8.37 8.44
N ALA A 74 -5.45 -8.23 9.36
CA ALA A 74 -5.98 -6.92 9.78
C ALA A 74 -4.88 -6.03 10.38
N GLN A 75 -4.01 -6.59 11.22
CA GLN A 75 -2.87 -5.86 11.78
C GLN A 75 -1.82 -5.54 10.72
N LEU A 76 -1.58 -6.45 9.76
CA LEU A 76 -0.64 -6.20 8.67
C LEU A 76 -1.12 -5.06 7.75
N TYR A 77 -2.41 -5.00 7.40
CA TYR A 77 -2.96 -3.83 6.70
C TYR A 77 -2.76 -2.54 7.49
N LYS A 78 -2.99 -2.58 8.81
CA LYS A 78 -2.79 -1.42 9.68
C LYS A 78 -1.33 -0.96 9.70
N GLN A 79 -0.39 -1.91 9.77
CA GLN A 79 1.05 -1.60 9.70
C GLN A 79 1.43 -0.98 8.36
N ALA A 80 1.00 -1.57 7.23
CA ALA A 80 1.30 -1.03 5.91
C ALA A 80 0.64 0.34 5.65
N GLY A 81 -0.57 0.57 6.18
CA GLY A 81 -1.28 1.85 6.04
C GLY A 81 -0.72 2.97 6.91
N ASN A 82 -0.11 2.65 8.06
CA ASN A 82 0.56 3.61 8.94
C ASN A 82 2.04 3.84 8.56
N ALA A 83 2.61 2.98 7.72
CA ALA A 83 4.00 3.07 7.30
C ALA A 83 4.25 4.24 6.34
N VAL A 84 5.51 4.63 6.24
CA VAL A 84 6.04 5.52 5.21
C VAL A 84 6.82 4.66 4.22
N THR A 85 6.74 4.97 2.92
CA THR A 85 7.44 4.21 1.88
C THR A 85 8.94 4.23 2.09
N VAL A 86 9.56 3.05 2.14
CA VAL A 86 10.98 2.85 2.48
C VAL A 86 11.90 3.68 1.58
N ASN A 87 11.67 3.68 0.27
CA ASN A 87 12.48 4.43 -0.69
C ASN A 87 12.46 5.94 -0.41
N VAL A 88 11.32 6.49 0.04
CA VAL A 88 11.20 7.92 0.36
C VAL A 88 11.99 8.24 1.63
N VAL A 89 11.90 7.39 2.65
CA VAL A 89 12.66 7.56 3.91
C VAL A 89 14.16 7.46 3.64
N TYR A 90 14.58 6.52 2.78
CA TYR A 90 15.98 6.37 2.38
C TYR A 90 16.54 7.65 1.74
N GLU A 91 15.83 8.21 0.75
CA GLU A 91 16.22 9.46 0.09
C GLU A 91 16.26 10.66 1.04
N ILE A 92 15.30 10.75 1.98
CA ILE A 92 15.32 11.77 3.04
C ILE A 92 16.57 11.61 3.90
N GLY A 93 16.90 10.38 4.31
CA GLY A 93 18.09 10.07 5.09
C GLY A 93 19.39 10.49 4.40
N LEU A 94 19.52 10.21 3.09
CA LEU A 94 20.68 10.65 2.31
C LEU A 94 20.82 12.18 2.27
N ARG A 95 19.71 12.91 2.13
CA ARG A 95 19.74 14.38 2.15
C ARG A 95 20.12 14.93 3.52
N LEU A 96 19.60 14.34 4.59
CA LEU A 96 19.96 14.73 5.96
C LEU A 96 21.45 14.47 6.24
N ALA A 97 22.01 13.35 5.79
CA ALA A 97 23.43 13.03 5.96
C ALA A 97 24.36 14.06 5.27
N LYS A 98 23.97 14.53 4.07
CA LYS A 98 24.69 15.58 3.34
C LYS A 98 24.68 16.93 4.06
N ILE A 99 23.57 17.28 4.69
CA ILE A 99 23.44 18.55 5.43
C ILE A 99 24.16 18.47 6.79
N GLY A 100 24.15 17.29 7.42
CA GLY A 100 24.72 17.05 8.74
C GLY A 100 26.25 16.86 8.80
N GLY A 101 26.97 16.97 7.67
CA GLY A 101 28.44 16.96 7.66
C GLY A 101 29.10 15.57 7.80
N GLY A 102 28.52 14.54 7.17
CA GLY A 102 29.00 13.16 7.27
C GLY A 102 29.36 12.48 5.94
N VAL A 103 29.70 13.24 4.90
CA VAL A 103 30.61 12.95 3.75
C VAL A 103 30.71 14.20 2.88
#